data_AF-A0A1Q6KFX4-F1
#
_entry.id   AF-A0A1Q6KFX4-F1
#
_cell.length_a   1.000
_cell.length_b   1.000
_cell.length_c   1.000
_cell.angle_alpha   90.00
_cell.angle_beta   90.00
_cell.angle_gamma   90.00
#
_symmetry.space_group_name_H-M   'P 1'
#
loop_
_entity.id
_entity.type
_entity.pdbx_description
1 polymer ?
#
loop_
_entity_poly.entity_id
_entity_poly.type
_entity_poly.pdbx_seq_one_letter_code
_entity_poly.pdbx_strand_id
1 'polypeptide(L)'
;MENNVDEKIKYLIGKMNNLNGIEDVQEINKILQEGITIDKILEEISTKQYDEYIEHKGLESLSDIILVHKTYYAPQNNTIKTSENAGATVEHDFTFEGKEYNYLTPSHRQTIHFSMNGEVTANDGGNFTGRKYAILIPFENIDKEQIGSAYPVDTFLDGDVRIQPGGYILCPEVEREKVGKQNPNLIVLGYEKESVDEYGDKLLEQVLGYKKEGIGHMTLRNESDEKKIYDILNKTNIKQHGPHGGTPEFEQEKTKNIIDVVLSMIKITKDEIVSQDAYEKLMELLRNKVVQSTFINGGSRSIIEYMFDETKIPKGYLKEQILEQLRN
;
A
#
# COMPACT_ATOMS: atom_id res chain seq x y z
N MET A 1 4.07 37.15 15.64
CA MET A 1 3.42 35.82 15.64
C MET A 1 4.45 34.68 15.58
N GLU A 2 5.68 34.92 15.11
CA GLU A 2 6.79 33.92 15.10
C GLU A 2 7.19 33.41 16.49
N ASN A 3 7.24 34.26 17.52
CA ASN A 3 7.65 33.86 18.89
C ASN A 3 6.84 32.70 19.51
N ASN A 4 5.62 32.42 19.04
CA ASN A 4 4.80 31.34 19.59
C ASN A 4 5.12 29.98 18.94
N VAL A 5 5.52 29.96 17.67
CA VAL A 5 5.85 28.71 16.95
C VAL A 5 7.19 28.17 17.47
N ASP A 6 8.20 29.03 17.62
CA ASP A 6 9.52 28.63 18.12
C ASP A 6 9.48 28.12 19.57
N GLU A 7 8.65 28.71 20.43
CA GLU A 7 8.44 28.23 21.81
C GLU A 7 7.74 26.86 21.85
N LYS A 8 6.79 26.62 20.94
CA LYS A 8 6.09 25.34 20.82
C LYS A 8 6.98 24.24 20.27
N ILE A 9 7.81 24.54 19.28
CA ILE A 9 8.78 23.56 18.77
C ILE A 9 9.85 23.28 19.84
N LYS A 10 10.32 24.29 20.58
CA LYS A 10 11.18 24.07 21.76
C LYS A 10 10.52 23.18 22.82
N TYR A 11 9.23 23.35 23.06
CA TYR A 11 8.47 22.52 24.00
C TYR A 11 8.30 21.07 23.51
N LEU A 12 7.92 20.88 22.24
CA LEU A 12 7.88 19.57 21.57
C LEU A 12 9.20 18.82 21.77
N ILE A 13 10.30 19.47 21.43
CA ILE A 13 11.64 18.90 21.53
C ILE A 13 12.02 18.56 22.98
N GLY A 14 11.68 19.44 23.94
CA GLY A 14 11.92 19.19 25.36
C GLY A 14 11.19 17.96 25.91
N LYS A 15 9.99 17.67 25.39
CA LYS A 15 9.20 16.46 25.70
C LYS A 15 9.69 15.22 24.98
N MET A 16 10.12 15.36 23.73
CA MET A 16 10.68 14.26 22.92
C MET A 16 11.95 13.64 23.55
N ASN A 17 12.75 14.43 24.27
CA ASN A 17 13.94 13.97 24.99
C ASN A 17 13.65 13.16 26.28
N ASN A 18 12.38 13.07 26.72
CA ASN A 18 11.97 12.35 27.92
C ASN A 18 10.60 11.66 27.69
N LEU A 19 10.41 11.02 26.53
CA LEU A 19 9.18 10.33 26.17
C LEU A 19 8.86 9.22 27.18
N ASN A 20 8.03 9.53 28.18
CA ASN A 20 7.66 8.64 29.28
C ASN A 20 6.19 8.22 29.19
N GLY A 21 5.75 7.84 28.00
CA GLY A 21 4.48 7.15 27.78
C GLY A 21 3.44 7.94 26.96
N ILE A 22 2.18 7.51 27.09
CA ILE A 22 1.06 7.92 26.23
C ILE A 22 0.74 9.42 26.32
N GLU A 23 0.99 10.06 27.46
CA GLU A 23 0.69 11.48 27.69
C GLU A 23 1.56 12.41 26.83
N ASP A 24 2.83 12.06 26.62
CA ASP A 24 3.75 12.89 25.80
C ASP A 24 3.40 12.82 24.30
N VAL A 25 2.94 11.66 23.82
CA VAL A 25 2.46 11.50 22.43
C VAL A 25 1.19 12.33 22.19
N GLN A 26 0.26 12.35 23.16
CA GLN A 26 -0.96 13.18 23.07
C GLN A 26 -0.63 14.68 23.01
N GLU A 27 0.41 15.11 23.72
CA GLU A 27 0.85 16.49 23.75
C GLU A 27 1.58 16.89 22.45
N ILE A 28 2.41 16.01 21.91
CA ILE A 28 2.99 16.16 20.57
C ILE A 28 1.89 16.31 19.53
N ASN A 29 0.89 15.41 19.57
CA ASN A 29 -0.26 15.43 18.66
C ASN A 29 -1.01 16.76 18.68
N LYS A 30 -1.17 17.36 19.86
CA LYS A 30 -1.83 18.65 20.01
C LYS A 30 -1.08 19.76 19.28
N ILE A 31 0.25 19.77 19.32
CA ILE A 31 1.06 20.81 18.69
C ILE A 31 1.13 20.59 17.17
N LEU A 32 1.24 19.33 16.74
CA LEU A 32 1.17 18.96 15.32
C LEU A 32 -0.14 19.42 14.65
N GLN A 33 -1.25 19.42 15.40
CA GLN A 33 -2.55 19.91 14.92
C GLN A 33 -2.64 21.44 14.74
N GLU A 34 -1.70 22.21 15.28
CA GLU A 34 -1.75 23.68 15.24
C GLU A 34 -1.22 24.30 13.94
N GLY A 35 -0.93 23.47 12.93
CA GLY A 35 -0.69 23.95 11.59
C GLY A 35 0.78 24.17 11.23
N ILE A 36 1.72 23.56 11.95
CA ILE A 36 3.16 23.59 11.63
C ILE A 36 3.48 22.56 10.52
N THR A 37 4.35 22.91 9.56
CA THR A 37 4.82 21.97 8.52
C THR A 37 5.85 21.01 9.09
N ILE A 38 5.94 19.80 8.52
CA ILE A 38 6.97 18.82 8.95
C ILE A 38 8.38 19.36 8.69
N ASP A 39 8.58 20.11 7.61
CA ASP A 39 9.86 20.74 7.27
C ASP A 39 10.40 21.63 8.40
N LYS A 40 9.55 22.50 8.96
CA LYS A 40 9.94 23.40 10.07
C LYS A 40 10.27 22.64 11.35
N ILE A 41 9.55 21.54 11.61
CA ILE A 41 9.82 20.68 12.76
C ILE A 41 11.20 20.06 12.61
N LEU A 42 11.50 19.51 11.43
CA LEU A 42 12.78 18.86 11.14
C LEU A 42 13.96 19.84 11.11
N GLU A 43 13.75 21.05 10.57
CA GLU A 43 14.77 22.11 10.59
C GLU A 43 15.20 22.44 12.02
N GLU A 44 14.23 22.64 12.93
CA GLU A 44 14.51 22.96 14.32
C GLU A 44 15.17 21.80 15.09
N ILE A 45 14.84 20.54 14.75
CA ILE A 45 15.53 19.36 15.30
C ILE A 45 17.00 19.35 14.85
N SER A 46 17.25 19.58 13.55
CA SER A 46 18.59 19.49 12.96
C SER A 46 19.56 20.59 13.41
N THR A 47 19.07 21.83 13.57
CA THR A 47 19.90 23.01 13.89
C THR A 47 20.52 22.97 15.29
N LYS A 48 20.01 22.12 16.16
CA LYS A 48 20.38 22.07 17.58
C LYS A 48 21.11 20.79 17.98
N GLN A 49 21.59 20.01 17.00
CA GLN A 49 22.36 18.77 17.21
C GLN A 49 21.63 17.77 18.13
N TYR A 50 20.32 17.64 18.00
CA TYR A 50 19.52 16.75 18.83
C TYR A 50 19.63 15.26 18.47
N ASP A 51 20.34 14.92 17.39
CA ASP A 51 20.58 13.55 16.96
C ASP A 51 21.23 12.68 18.07
N GLU A 52 21.94 13.27 19.02
CA GLU A 52 22.55 12.55 20.16
C GLU A 52 21.59 12.24 21.33
N TYR A 53 20.34 12.72 21.30
CA TYR A 53 19.41 12.68 22.45
C TYR A 53 18.05 12.00 22.21
N ILE A 54 17.78 11.49 21.00
CA ILE A 54 16.54 10.74 20.75
C ILE A 54 16.73 9.30 21.24
N GLU A 55 16.22 9.00 22.43
CA GLU A 55 16.09 7.62 22.88
C GLU A 55 14.94 6.97 22.08
N HIS A 56 15.29 6.19 21.06
CA HIS A 56 14.30 5.44 20.29
C HIS A 56 13.62 4.41 21.16
N LYS A 57 12.30 4.26 20.99
CA LYS A 57 11.55 3.15 21.58
C LYS A 57 12.27 1.83 21.25
N GLY A 58 12.43 1.00 22.27
CA GLY A 58 12.82 -0.40 22.06
C GLY A 58 11.77 -1.15 21.24
N LEU A 59 12.09 -2.36 20.79
CA LEU A 59 11.11 -3.27 20.20
C LEU A 59 10.69 -4.30 21.25
N GLU A 60 9.75 -3.91 22.13
CA GLU A 60 9.32 -4.72 23.27
C GLU A 60 7.86 -5.15 23.20
N SER A 61 7.02 -4.36 22.51
CA SER A 61 5.57 -4.54 22.46
C SER A 61 4.95 -4.04 21.15
N LEU A 62 3.64 -4.25 20.95
CA LEU A 62 2.93 -3.79 19.75
C LEU A 62 2.90 -2.26 19.60
N SER A 63 2.96 -1.49 20.69
CA SER A 63 2.96 -0.02 20.64
C SER A 63 4.28 0.56 20.10
N ASP A 64 5.32 -0.28 19.99
CA ASP A 64 6.61 0.04 19.38
C ASP A 64 6.62 -0.20 17.86
N ILE A 65 5.50 -0.69 17.32
CA ILE A 65 5.32 -0.94 15.89
C ILE A 65 4.39 0.12 15.30
N ILE A 66 4.82 0.75 14.21
CA ILE A 66 4.02 1.68 13.41
C ILE A 66 3.97 1.19 11.97
N LEU A 67 2.78 1.22 11.38
CA LEU A 67 2.55 0.86 9.99
C LEU A 67 2.69 2.09 9.10
N VAL A 68 3.35 1.94 7.96
CA VAL A 68 3.57 3.00 6.97
C VAL A 68 3.01 2.58 5.61
N HIS A 69 2.14 3.41 5.04
CA HIS A 69 1.55 3.20 3.72
C HIS A 69 1.80 4.41 2.82
N LYS A 70 2.34 4.20 1.61
CA LYS A 70 2.56 5.27 0.62
C LYS A 70 1.62 5.18 -0.57
N THR A 71 1.06 6.31 -0.99
CA THR A 71 0.04 6.36 -2.04
C THR A 71 -0.01 7.69 -2.79
N TYR A 72 -0.67 7.71 -3.95
CA TYR A 72 -1.02 8.93 -4.69
C TYR A 72 -2.38 9.52 -4.30
N TYR A 73 -3.13 8.85 -3.43
CA TYR A 73 -4.50 9.21 -3.10
C TYR A 73 -4.65 9.43 -1.59
N ALA A 74 -5.12 10.62 -1.19
CA ALA A 74 -5.41 10.88 0.21
C ALA A 74 -6.54 9.97 0.71
N PRO A 75 -6.47 9.50 1.97
CA PRO A 75 -7.63 8.93 2.65
C PRO A 75 -8.82 9.89 2.61
N GLN A 76 -10.03 9.34 2.58
CA GLN A 76 -11.27 10.11 2.62
C GLN A 76 -12.15 9.60 3.74
N ASN A 77 -12.75 10.51 4.51
CA ASN A 77 -13.54 10.18 5.68
C ASN A 77 -12.76 9.33 6.69
N ASN A 78 -11.44 9.53 6.81
CA ASN A 78 -10.47 8.71 7.55
C ASN A 78 -10.44 7.22 7.13
N THR A 79 -10.61 6.95 5.84
CA THR A 79 -10.55 5.59 5.29
C THR A 79 -9.61 5.55 4.09
N ILE A 80 -8.71 4.55 4.07
CA ILE A 80 -7.94 4.17 2.89
C ILE A 80 -8.80 3.19 2.09
N LYS A 81 -9.12 3.53 0.85
CA LYS A 81 -9.88 2.64 -0.03
C LYS A 81 -8.96 1.67 -0.76
N THR A 82 -9.41 0.44 -0.93
CA THR A 82 -8.77 -0.50 -1.85
C THR A 82 -8.84 0.05 -3.27
N SER A 83 -7.92 -0.39 -4.14
CA SER A 83 -7.96 0.04 -5.54
C SER A 83 -9.27 -0.39 -6.23
N GLU A 84 -9.84 -1.55 -5.87
CA GLU A 84 -11.15 -2.00 -6.37
C GLU A 84 -12.26 -1.03 -5.93
N ASN A 85 -12.36 -0.71 -4.63
CA ASN A 85 -13.40 0.18 -4.10
C ASN A 85 -13.22 1.65 -4.47
N ALA A 86 -11.99 2.06 -4.81
CA ALA A 86 -11.70 3.37 -5.37
C ALA A 86 -12.09 3.48 -6.86
N GLY A 87 -12.41 2.36 -7.51
CA GLY A 87 -12.66 2.32 -8.96
C GLY A 87 -11.40 2.59 -9.78
N ALA A 88 -10.23 2.22 -9.24
CA ALA A 88 -8.96 2.38 -9.94
C ALA A 88 -8.90 1.46 -11.17
N THR A 89 -8.11 1.88 -12.16
CA THR A 89 -7.88 1.10 -13.38
C THR A 89 -6.41 0.77 -13.54
N VAL A 90 -6.14 -0.31 -14.27
CA VAL A 90 -4.81 -0.78 -14.64
C VAL A 90 -4.68 -0.64 -16.15
N GLU A 91 -3.58 -0.04 -16.59
CA GLU A 91 -3.25 0.12 -18.00
C GLU A 91 -2.55 -1.13 -18.54
N HIS A 92 -2.94 -1.51 -19.75
CA HIS A 92 -2.41 -2.66 -20.46
C HIS A 92 -2.15 -2.32 -21.91
N ASP A 93 -1.12 -2.95 -22.46
CA ASP A 93 -0.80 -2.92 -23.87
C ASP A 93 -0.68 -4.33 -24.47
N PHE A 94 -1.00 -4.40 -25.76
CA PHE A 94 -0.66 -5.55 -26.60
C PHE A 94 -0.61 -5.17 -28.08
N THR A 95 0.09 -5.99 -28.86
CA THR A 95 0.13 -5.88 -30.32
C THR A 95 -0.64 -7.04 -30.95
N PHE A 96 -1.52 -6.76 -31.90
CA PHE A 96 -2.24 -7.77 -32.68
C PHE A 96 -2.33 -7.34 -34.14
N GLU A 97 -2.02 -8.25 -35.07
CA GLU A 97 -1.98 -7.98 -36.52
C GLU A 97 -1.21 -6.70 -36.90
N GLY A 98 -0.08 -6.45 -36.20
CA GLY A 98 0.78 -5.29 -36.44
C GLY A 98 0.23 -3.95 -35.92
N LYS A 99 -0.88 -3.95 -35.19
CA LYS A 99 -1.45 -2.77 -34.53
C LYS A 99 -1.21 -2.84 -33.02
N GLU A 100 -0.83 -1.71 -32.44
CA GLU A 100 -0.70 -1.54 -31.00
C GLU A 100 -2.03 -1.10 -30.38
N TYR A 101 -2.36 -1.70 -29.26
CA TYR A 101 -3.57 -1.43 -28.49
C TYR A 101 -3.20 -1.07 -27.06
N ASN A 102 -3.72 0.06 -26.58
CA ASN A 102 -3.66 0.46 -25.18
C ASN A 102 -5.09 0.46 -24.62
N TYR A 103 -5.30 -0.16 -23.47
CA TYR A 103 -6.61 -0.27 -22.85
C TYR A 103 -6.50 -0.34 -21.33
N LEU A 104 -7.63 -0.08 -20.68
CA LEU A 104 -7.74 -0.08 -19.23
C LEU A 104 -8.64 -1.23 -18.77
N THR A 105 -8.25 -1.92 -17.71
CA THR A 105 -9.13 -2.81 -16.94
C THR A 105 -9.39 -2.25 -15.55
N PRO A 106 -10.48 -2.61 -14.89
CA PRO A 106 -10.63 -2.39 -13.45
C PRO A 106 -9.46 -3.04 -12.67
N SER A 107 -9.07 -2.43 -11.56
CA SER A 107 -8.20 -3.05 -10.57
C SER A 107 -9.02 -3.91 -9.61
N HIS A 108 -8.63 -5.17 -9.42
CA HIS A 108 -9.30 -6.08 -8.47
C HIS A 108 -8.64 -6.18 -7.09
N ARG A 109 -7.63 -5.33 -6.82
CA ARG A 109 -6.92 -5.31 -5.53
C ARG A 109 -7.88 -4.91 -4.39
N GLN A 110 -8.07 -5.84 -3.46
CA GLN A 110 -8.97 -5.79 -2.31
C GLN A 110 -8.25 -5.62 -0.98
N THR A 111 -6.93 -5.50 -0.99
CA THR A 111 -6.12 -5.34 0.21
C THR A 111 -5.34 -4.03 0.24
N ILE A 112 -5.03 -3.56 1.45
CA ILE A 112 -4.15 -2.41 1.71
C ILE A 112 -2.84 -2.91 2.36
N HIS A 113 -1.73 -2.34 1.93
CA HIS A 113 -0.39 -2.80 2.25
C HIS A 113 0.37 -1.77 3.06
N PHE A 114 1.04 -2.23 4.10
CA PHE A 114 1.88 -1.43 4.98
C PHE A 114 3.23 -2.10 5.19
N SER A 115 4.27 -1.31 5.38
CA SER A 115 5.52 -1.76 5.98
C SER A 115 5.56 -1.37 7.46
N MET A 116 6.25 -2.17 8.28
CA MET A 116 6.45 -1.89 9.70
C MET A 116 7.71 -1.03 9.88
N ASN A 117 7.57 0.07 10.63
CA ASN A 117 8.66 0.92 11.11
C ASN A 117 9.55 1.55 10.03
N GLY A 118 9.10 1.63 8.78
CA GLY A 118 9.86 2.26 7.71
C GLY A 118 9.05 2.40 6.45
N GLU A 119 9.44 3.32 5.57
CA GLU A 119 8.84 3.48 4.25
C GLU A 119 9.19 2.32 3.30
N VAL A 120 8.17 1.81 2.62
CA VAL A 120 8.36 0.92 1.48
C VAL A 120 9.05 1.66 0.31
N THR A 121 9.99 0.98 -0.33
CA THR A 121 10.68 1.46 -1.55
C THR A 121 10.28 0.58 -2.75
N ALA A 122 10.75 0.91 -3.95
CA ALA A 122 10.45 0.11 -5.13
C ALA A 122 10.88 -1.36 -4.95
N ASN A 123 9.97 -2.28 -5.30
CA ASN A 123 10.16 -3.73 -5.22
C ASN A 123 9.34 -4.44 -6.31
N ASP A 124 9.31 -5.77 -6.30
CA ASP A 124 8.58 -6.58 -7.30
C ASP A 124 7.06 -6.35 -7.27
N GLY A 125 6.52 -5.86 -6.15
CA GLY A 125 5.11 -5.49 -6.00
C GLY A 125 4.77 -4.10 -6.53
N GLY A 126 5.76 -3.28 -6.88
CA GLY A 126 5.55 -1.97 -7.51
C GLY A 126 6.59 -0.91 -7.14
N ASN A 127 6.49 0.25 -7.79
CA ASN A 127 7.34 1.40 -7.51
C ASN A 127 6.67 2.34 -6.51
N PHE A 128 7.21 2.47 -5.30
CA PHE A 128 6.69 3.34 -4.24
C PHE A 128 7.47 4.65 -4.05
N THR A 129 8.34 5.01 -4.99
CA THR A 129 9.02 6.30 -5.03
C THR A 129 8.12 7.36 -5.65
N GLY A 130 8.28 8.63 -5.24
CA GLY A 130 7.55 9.77 -5.80
C GLY A 130 6.10 9.86 -5.33
N ARG A 131 5.71 9.09 -4.30
CA ARG A 131 4.33 9.09 -3.79
C ARG A 131 4.01 10.44 -3.15
N LYS A 132 2.72 10.79 -3.16
CA LYS A 132 2.23 12.09 -2.68
C LYS A 132 1.81 12.08 -1.22
N TYR A 133 1.45 10.91 -0.70
CA TYR A 133 1.00 10.77 0.68
C TYR A 133 1.69 9.60 1.35
N ALA A 134 1.95 9.77 2.64
CA ALA A 134 2.30 8.70 3.55
C ALA A 134 1.30 8.71 4.71
N ILE A 135 0.77 7.54 5.03
CA ILE A 135 -0.17 7.33 6.13
C ILE A 135 0.57 6.47 7.16
N LEU A 136 0.63 6.95 8.40
CA LEU A 136 1.26 6.25 9.50
C LEU A 136 0.23 5.90 10.58
N ILE A 137 0.18 4.64 10.99
CA ILE A 137 -0.82 4.13 11.94
C ILE A 137 -0.10 3.28 12.99
N PRO A 138 -0.15 3.63 14.29
CA PRO A 138 0.33 2.73 15.33
C PRO A 138 -0.33 1.35 15.20
N PHE A 139 0.45 0.27 15.31
CA PHE A 139 -0.06 -1.07 15.00
C PHE A 139 -1.27 -1.46 15.88
N GLU A 140 -1.25 -1.02 17.14
CA GLU A 140 -2.35 -1.24 18.09
C GLU A 140 -3.69 -0.61 17.68
N ASN A 141 -3.66 0.37 16.77
CA ASN A 141 -4.85 1.06 16.27
C ASN A 141 -5.49 0.40 15.04
N ILE A 142 -4.96 -0.75 14.62
CA ILE A 142 -5.52 -1.55 13.53
C ILE A 142 -6.55 -2.54 14.06
N ASP A 143 -7.65 -2.69 13.32
CA ASP A 143 -8.58 -3.79 13.54
C ASP A 143 -7.90 -5.12 13.16
N LYS A 144 -7.59 -5.92 14.19
CA LYS A 144 -6.86 -7.18 14.03
C LYS A 144 -7.62 -8.21 13.19
N GLU A 145 -8.94 -8.11 13.13
CA GLU A 145 -9.76 -9.01 12.31
C GLU A 145 -9.56 -8.76 10.81
N GLN A 146 -9.23 -7.51 10.43
CA GLN A 146 -8.90 -7.17 9.04
C GLN A 146 -7.49 -7.59 8.64
N ILE A 147 -6.62 -8.00 9.57
CA ILE A 147 -5.25 -8.41 9.22
C ILE A 147 -5.34 -9.76 8.50
N GLY A 148 -5.01 -9.75 7.21
CA GLY A 148 -4.79 -10.96 6.42
C GLY A 148 -3.44 -11.59 6.76
N SER A 149 -2.38 -10.78 6.86
CA SER A 149 -1.07 -11.20 7.35
C SER A 149 -0.26 -10.01 7.90
N ALA A 150 0.27 -10.15 9.11
CA ALA A 150 1.28 -9.25 9.68
C ALA A 150 2.67 -9.73 9.26
N TYR A 151 3.13 -9.24 8.11
CA TYR A 151 4.47 -9.49 7.58
C TYR A 151 5.26 -8.17 7.56
N PRO A 152 6.44 -8.06 8.18
CA PRO A 152 7.10 -6.77 8.44
C PRO A 152 7.29 -5.86 7.22
N VAL A 153 7.55 -6.43 6.03
CA VAL A 153 7.71 -5.66 4.79
C VAL A 153 6.43 -5.53 3.96
N ASP A 154 5.40 -6.32 4.26
CA ASP A 154 4.19 -6.44 3.43
C ASP A 154 2.96 -6.80 4.29
N THR A 155 2.70 -6.01 5.32
CA THR A 155 1.55 -6.19 6.19
C THR A 155 0.27 -5.88 5.43
N PHE A 156 -0.50 -6.94 5.31
CA PHE A 156 -1.80 -7.14 4.72
C PHE A 156 -3.08 -6.80 5.47
N LEU A 157 -3.91 -5.85 5.02
CA LEU A 157 -5.28 -5.71 5.52
C LEU A 157 -6.31 -5.94 4.43
N ASP A 158 -7.38 -6.65 4.78
CA ASP A 158 -8.51 -6.96 3.91
C ASP A 158 -9.53 -5.82 3.88
N GLY A 159 -9.89 -5.40 2.66
CA GLY A 159 -10.88 -4.36 2.42
C GLY A 159 -10.38 -2.94 2.70
N ASP A 160 -11.35 -2.01 2.71
CA ASP A 160 -11.08 -0.62 3.06
C ASP A 160 -10.63 -0.52 4.53
N VAL A 161 -9.61 0.29 4.79
CA VAL A 161 -9.02 0.43 6.13
C VAL A 161 -9.46 1.74 6.76
N ARG A 162 -10.29 1.64 7.80
CA ARG A 162 -10.69 2.77 8.65
C ARG A 162 -9.52 3.14 9.57
N ILE A 163 -9.01 4.34 9.45
CA ILE A 163 -7.94 4.84 10.30
C ILE A 163 -8.56 5.38 11.61
N GLN A 164 -8.16 4.79 12.73
CA GLN A 164 -8.58 5.24 14.06
C GLN A 164 -7.87 6.53 14.47
N PRO A 165 -8.39 7.29 15.45
CA PRO A 165 -7.69 8.45 16.00
C PRO A 165 -6.26 8.12 16.44
N GLY A 166 -5.33 9.06 16.21
CA GLY A 166 -3.90 8.86 16.47
C GLY A 166 -3.09 8.37 15.26
N GLY A 167 -3.73 8.21 14.09
CA GLY A 167 -3.04 8.08 12.81
C GLY A 167 -2.60 9.43 12.24
N TYR A 168 -1.57 9.39 11.40
CA TYR A 168 -0.96 10.55 10.77
C TYR A 168 -1.10 10.47 9.25
N ILE A 169 -1.27 11.62 8.61
CA ILE A 169 -1.18 11.77 7.15
C ILE A 169 -0.12 12.83 6.86
N LEU A 170 0.87 12.47 6.06
CA LEU A 170 1.76 13.41 5.39
C LEU A 170 1.21 13.71 3.99
N CYS A 171 1.11 14.99 3.64
CA CYS A 171 0.60 15.46 2.35
C CYS A 171 1.31 16.75 1.93
N PRO A 172 1.22 17.19 0.66
CA PRO A 172 1.69 18.52 0.28
C PRO A 172 0.97 19.59 1.09
N GLU A 173 1.71 20.60 1.58
CA GLU A 173 1.15 21.66 2.43
C GLU A 173 -0.05 22.37 1.77
N VAL A 174 0.00 22.55 0.45
CA VAL A 174 -1.11 23.15 -0.33
C VAL A 174 -2.42 22.37 -0.27
N GLU A 175 -2.39 21.08 0.11
CA GLU A 175 -3.58 20.22 0.23
C GLU A 175 -4.00 19.96 1.67
N ARG A 176 -3.16 20.35 2.64
CA ARG A 176 -3.31 19.98 4.04
C ARG A 176 -4.68 20.35 4.62
N GLU A 177 -5.18 21.55 4.35
CA GLU A 177 -6.48 21.99 4.87
C GLU A 177 -7.62 21.11 4.33
N LYS A 178 -7.58 20.78 3.02
CA LYS A 178 -8.57 19.92 2.38
C LYS A 178 -8.49 18.49 2.96
N VAL A 179 -7.29 17.93 3.06
CA VAL A 179 -7.06 16.59 3.60
C VAL A 179 -7.50 16.52 5.07
N GLY A 180 -7.20 17.54 5.87
CA GLY A 180 -7.64 17.65 7.27
C GLY A 180 -9.16 17.69 7.42
N LYS A 181 -9.86 18.48 6.59
CA LYS A 181 -11.34 18.51 6.59
C LYS A 181 -11.96 17.15 6.23
N GLN A 182 -11.33 16.41 5.32
CA GLN A 182 -11.79 15.07 4.93
C GLN A 182 -11.42 13.99 5.95
N ASN A 183 -10.46 14.26 6.84
CA ASN A 183 -9.94 13.31 7.81
C ASN A 183 -9.83 13.94 9.20
N PRO A 184 -10.95 14.36 9.81
CA PRO A 184 -10.94 15.17 11.03
C PRO A 184 -10.41 14.43 12.28
N ASN A 185 -10.27 13.11 12.22
CA ASN A 185 -9.76 12.31 13.34
C ASN A 185 -8.25 12.09 13.26
N LEU A 186 -7.61 12.53 12.18
CA LEU A 186 -6.20 12.28 11.89
C LEU A 186 -5.39 13.54 12.01
N ILE A 187 -4.10 13.36 12.29
CA ILE A 187 -3.14 14.44 12.35
C ILE A 187 -2.57 14.60 10.95
N VAL A 188 -2.89 15.73 10.31
CA VAL A 188 -2.48 16.00 8.93
C VAL A 188 -1.34 16.99 8.93
N LEU A 189 -0.19 16.53 8.46
CA LEU A 189 1.05 17.28 8.37
C LEU A 189 1.37 17.59 6.91
N GLY A 190 1.65 18.86 6.66
CA GLY A 190 2.04 19.35 5.34
C GLY A 190 3.55 19.31 5.16
N TYR A 191 4.00 18.92 3.97
CA TYR A 191 5.39 19.01 3.53
C TYR A 191 5.52 19.94 2.31
N GLU A 192 6.70 20.51 2.09
CA GLU A 192 6.94 21.53 1.06
C GLU A 192 7.58 21.00 -0.24
N LYS A 193 8.15 19.78 -0.23
CA LYS A 193 8.74 19.14 -1.42
C LYS A 193 7.71 18.59 -2.41
N GLU A 194 8.19 18.02 -3.53
CA GLU A 194 7.36 17.43 -4.58
C GLU A 194 6.75 16.07 -4.20
N SER A 195 7.46 15.27 -3.40
CA SER A 195 7.00 13.95 -2.94
C SER A 195 7.17 13.79 -1.43
N VAL A 196 6.48 12.79 -0.88
CA VAL A 196 6.53 12.44 0.55
C VAL A 196 7.78 11.64 0.92
N ASP A 197 8.62 11.30 -0.05
CA ASP A 197 9.75 10.39 0.18
C ASP A 197 10.64 10.90 1.33
N GLU A 198 11.03 9.97 2.20
CA GLU A 198 11.79 10.19 3.44
C GLU A 198 11.03 10.88 4.58
N TYR A 199 9.90 11.56 4.34
CA TYR A 199 9.20 12.28 5.41
C TYR A 199 8.50 11.33 6.39
N GLY A 200 8.01 10.18 5.93
CA GLY A 200 7.45 9.15 6.79
C GLY A 200 8.49 8.57 7.74
N ASP A 201 9.68 8.25 7.21
CA ASP A 201 10.83 7.82 8.01
C ASP A 201 11.25 8.90 9.02
N LYS A 202 11.32 10.18 8.60
CA LYS A 202 11.70 11.27 9.50
C LYS A 202 10.64 11.53 10.57
N LEU A 203 9.36 11.48 10.22
CA LEU A 203 8.26 11.60 11.18
C LEU A 203 8.33 10.48 12.22
N LEU A 204 8.40 9.21 11.80
CA LEU A 204 8.41 8.10 12.74
C LEU A 204 9.64 8.12 13.65
N GLU A 205 10.82 8.39 13.09
CA GLU A 205 12.10 8.27 13.80
C GLU A 205 12.39 9.50 14.67
N GLN A 206 12.32 10.68 14.06
CA GLN A 206 12.81 11.91 14.67
C GLN A 206 11.73 12.64 15.47
N VAL A 207 10.44 12.41 15.17
CA VAL A 207 9.33 13.11 15.85
C VAL A 207 8.58 12.18 16.79
N LEU A 208 8.28 10.96 16.35
CA LEU A 208 7.48 10.01 17.12
C LEU A 208 8.32 9.02 17.94
N GLY A 209 9.65 9.01 17.75
CA GLY A 209 10.59 8.19 18.52
C GLY A 209 10.53 6.69 18.22
N TYR A 210 9.88 6.27 17.13
CA TYR A 210 9.92 4.88 16.70
C TYR A 210 11.30 4.52 16.19
N LYS A 211 11.72 3.27 16.42
CA LYS A 211 12.92 2.74 15.80
C LYS A 211 12.69 2.53 14.31
N LYS A 212 13.45 3.23 13.46
CA LYS A 212 13.40 3.09 12.00
C LYS A 212 13.98 1.76 11.53
N GLU A 213 13.27 1.10 10.63
CA GLU A 213 13.69 -0.13 9.96
C GLU A 213 13.94 0.09 8.46
N GLY A 214 14.93 -0.63 7.93
CA GLY A 214 15.17 -0.66 6.49
C GLY A 214 14.31 -1.71 5.82
N ILE A 215 13.39 -1.29 4.95
CA ILE A 215 12.52 -2.23 4.21
C ILE A 215 13.31 -2.88 3.06
N GLY A 216 13.49 -4.20 3.13
CA GLY A 216 14.10 -5.01 2.07
C GLY A 216 13.06 -5.58 1.11
N HIS A 217 13.51 -6.49 0.24
CA HIS A 217 12.64 -7.11 -0.79
C HIS A 217 11.63 -8.11 -0.20
N MET A 218 12.06 -8.92 0.77
CA MET A 218 11.22 -9.92 1.46
C MET A 218 11.36 -9.87 2.98
N THR A 219 12.37 -9.21 3.50
CA THR A 219 12.72 -9.17 4.92
C THR A 219 13.11 -7.76 5.29
N LEU A 220 13.15 -7.45 6.58
CA LEU A 220 13.81 -6.22 7.00
C LEU A 220 15.31 -6.36 6.75
N ARG A 221 15.99 -5.23 6.55
CA ARG A 221 17.47 -5.21 6.42
C ARG A 221 18.15 -5.59 7.73
N ASN A 222 17.46 -5.45 8.86
CA ASN A 222 17.94 -5.83 10.18
C ASN A 222 17.21 -7.08 10.67
N GLU A 223 17.83 -8.23 10.45
CA GLU A 223 17.28 -9.53 10.83
C GLU A 223 17.05 -9.68 12.34
N SER A 224 17.88 -9.03 13.17
CA SER A 224 17.72 -9.08 14.62
C SER A 224 16.46 -8.38 15.08
N ASP A 225 16.12 -7.24 14.46
CA ASP A 225 14.92 -6.49 14.80
C ASP A 225 13.67 -7.11 14.18
N GLU A 226 13.77 -7.67 12.97
CA GLU A 226 12.72 -8.50 12.40
C GLU A 226 12.34 -9.67 13.31
N LYS A 227 13.34 -10.36 13.88
CA LYS A 227 13.08 -11.43 14.85
C LYS A 227 12.34 -10.92 16.08
N LYS A 228 12.71 -9.75 16.62
CA LYS A 228 12.00 -9.15 17.77
C LYS A 228 10.55 -8.81 17.42
N ILE A 229 10.32 -8.27 16.23
CA ILE A 229 8.97 -7.99 15.72
C ILE A 229 8.16 -9.28 15.66
N TYR A 230 8.70 -10.37 15.11
CA TYR A 230 8.02 -11.67 15.13
C TYR A 230 7.79 -12.19 16.56
N ASP A 231 8.75 -12.04 17.47
CA ASP A 231 8.59 -12.43 18.87
C ASP A 231 7.45 -11.64 19.55
N ILE A 232 7.23 -10.37 19.18
CA ILE A 232 6.08 -9.57 19.61
C ILE A 232 4.79 -10.10 18.99
N LEU A 233 4.75 -10.26 17.65
CA LEU A 233 3.57 -10.73 16.93
C LEU A 233 3.11 -12.12 17.40
N ASN A 234 4.04 -13.04 17.66
CA ASN A 234 3.77 -14.39 18.15
C ASN A 234 3.09 -14.41 19.53
N LYS A 235 3.21 -13.34 20.32
CA LYS A 235 2.51 -13.20 21.61
C LYS A 235 1.07 -12.70 21.47
N THR A 236 0.60 -12.38 20.25
CA THR A 236 -0.57 -11.51 20.04
C THR A 236 -1.73 -12.12 19.24
N ASN A 237 -1.73 -13.42 18.94
CA ASN A 237 -2.75 -14.11 18.12
C ASN A 237 -3.03 -13.47 16.74
N ILE A 238 -2.11 -12.66 16.23
CA ILE A 238 -2.23 -12.01 14.92
C ILE A 238 -1.78 -12.98 13.81
N LYS A 239 -2.51 -12.98 12.68
CA LYS A 239 -2.21 -13.82 11.51
C LYS A 239 -0.86 -13.45 10.91
N GLN A 240 -0.05 -14.46 10.57
CA GLN A 240 1.31 -14.30 10.04
C GLN A 240 1.55 -15.36 8.94
N HIS A 241 0.86 -15.20 7.80
CA HIS A 241 0.87 -16.17 6.70
C HIS A 241 1.96 -15.90 5.64
N GLY A 242 2.86 -14.95 5.91
CA GLY A 242 3.88 -14.50 4.96
C GLY A 242 3.43 -13.29 4.15
N PRO A 243 4.15 -12.96 3.06
CA PRO A 243 3.78 -11.85 2.16
C PRO A 243 2.45 -12.14 1.45
N HIS A 244 1.86 -11.11 0.84
CA HIS A 244 0.60 -11.25 0.10
C HIS A 244 0.70 -12.21 -1.08
N GLY A 245 1.86 -12.25 -1.75
CA GLY A 245 2.10 -13.16 -2.86
C GLY A 245 1.95 -14.63 -2.44
N GLY A 246 1.03 -15.34 -3.09
CA GLY A 246 0.74 -16.75 -2.81
C GLY A 246 -0.38 -17.01 -1.80
N THR A 247 -1.03 -15.95 -1.31
CA THR A 247 -2.23 -16.05 -0.46
C THR A 247 -3.50 -16.29 -1.28
N PRO A 248 -4.58 -16.85 -0.69
CA PRO A 248 -5.88 -16.97 -1.35
C PRO A 248 -6.43 -15.63 -1.88
N GLU A 249 -6.22 -14.54 -1.14
CA GLU A 249 -6.61 -13.18 -1.50
C GLU A 249 -5.90 -12.77 -2.79
N PHE A 250 -4.57 -12.92 -2.84
CA PHE A 250 -3.79 -12.64 -4.05
C PHE A 250 -4.23 -13.46 -5.26
N GLU A 251 -4.47 -14.77 -5.08
CA GLU A 251 -4.88 -15.63 -6.19
C GLU A 251 -6.27 -15.25 -6.73
N GLN A 252 -7.19 -14.80 -5.87
CA GLN A 252 -8.50 -14.28 -6.30
C GLN A 252 -8.36 -12.99 -7.09
N GLU A 253 -7.59 -12.02 -6.60
CA GLU A 253 -7.33 -10.73 -7.28
C GLU A 253 -6.72 -10.96 -8.66
N LYS A 254 -5.69 -11.81 -8.71
CA LYS A 254 -4.98 -12.16 -9.94
C LYS A 254 -5.89 -12.86 -10.95
N THR A 255 -6.72 -13.79 -10.50
CA THR A 255 -7.70 -14.48 -11.35
C THR A 255 -8.65 -13.50 -12.01
N LYS A 256 -9.25 -12.58 -11.25
CA LYS A 256 -10.16 -11.56 -11.78
C LYS A 256 -9.44 -10.65 -12.79
N ASN A 257 -8.22 -10.19 -12.47
CA ASN A 257 -7.41 -9.38 -13.37
C ASN A 257 -7.15 -10.08 -14.72
N ILE A 258 -6.79 -11.38 -14.70
CA ILE A 258 -6.55 -12.15 -15.92
C ILE A 258 -7.82 -12.26 -16.78
N ILE A 259 -8.98 -12.49 -16.14
CA ILE A 259 -10.27 -12.58 -16.84
C ILE A 259 -10.57 -11.25 -17.56
N ASP A 260 -10.44 -10.11 -16.88
CA ASP A 260 -10.73 -8.80 -17.47
C ASP A 260 -9.76 -8.45 -18.61
N VAL A 261 -8.49 -8.79 -18.48
CA VAL A 261 -7.48 -8.66 -19.54
C VAL A 261 -7.91 -9.45 -20.77
N VAL A 262 -8.20 -10.75 -20.61
CA VAL A 262 -8.59 -11.63 -21.73
C VAL A 262 -9.87 -11.15 -22.40
N LEU A 263 -10.91 -10.82 -21.63
CA LEU A 263 -12.19 -10.34 -22.17
C LEU A 263 -12.04 -9.01 -22.92
N SER A 264 -11.23 -8.09 -22.38
CA SER A 264 -10.97 -6.80 -23.03
C SER A 264 -10.26 -6.98 -24.36
N MET A 265 -9.26 -7.86 -24.41
CA MET A 265 -8.51 -8.14 -25.64
C MET A 265 -9.43 -8.73 -26.72
N ILE A 266 -10.26 -9.72 -26.37
CA ILE A 266 -11.25 -10.30 -27.30
C ILE A 266 -12.20 -9.22 -27.82
N LYS A 267 -12.71 -8.36 -26.93
CA LYS A 267 -13.64 -7.29 -27.32
C LYS A 267 -12.99 -6.27 -28.26
N ILE A 268 -11.72 -5.93 -28.04
CA ILE A 268 -10.97 -4.97 -28.85
C ILE A 268 -10.69 -5.54 -30.25
N THR A 269 -10.33 -6.82 -30.34
CA THR A 269 -9.91 -7.43 -31.62
C THR A 269 -11.05 -8.10 -32.38
N LYS A 270 -12.28 -8.15 -31.85
CA LYS A 270 -13.39 -8.95 -32.40
C LYS A 270 -13.62 -8.74 -33.90
N ASP A 271 -13.52 -7.51 -34.38
CA ASP A 271 -13.79 -7.14 -35.78
C ASP A 271 -12.60 -7.42 -36.71
N GLU A 272 -11.42 -7.71 -36.14
CA GLU A 272 -10.18 -8.02 -36.87
C GLU A 272 -9.97 -9.53 -37.05
N ILE A 273 -10.75 -10.35 -36.34
CA ILE A 273 -10.73 -11.82 -36.47
C ILE A 273 -11.52 -12.21 -37.73
N VAL A 274 -10.94 -11.92 -38.89
CA VAL A 274 -11.54 -12.19 -40.21
C VAL A 274 -11.05 -13.51 -40.83
N SER A 275 -10.12 -14.21 -40.17
CA SER A 275 -9.53 -15.46 -40.64
C SER A 275 -9.23 -16.43 -39.49
N GLN A 276 -9.10 -17.72 -39.82
CA GLN A 276 -8.67 -18.76 -38.89
C GLN A 276 -7.25 -18.49 -38.35
N ASP A 277 -6.36 -17.95 -39.18
CA ASP A 277 -5.01 -17.55 -38.80
C ASP A 277 -5.02 -16.42 -37.74
N ALA A 278 -5.85 -15.39 -37.94
CA ALA A 278 -6.02 -14.31 -36.97
C ALA A 278 -6.59 -14.82 -35.63
N TYR A 279 -7.53 -15.78 -35.68
CA TYR A 279 -8.06 -16.44 -34.49
C TYR A 279 -6.97 -17.21 -33.74
N GLU A 280 -6.16 -18.01 -34.44
CA GLU A 280 -5.09 -18.81 -33.82
C GLU A 280 -4.02 -17.93 -33.17
N LYS A 281 -3.63 -16.84 -33.84
CA LYS A 281 -2.71 -15.83 -33.27
C LYS A 281 -3.27 -15.19 -32.01
N LEU A 282 -4.56 -14.82 -31.99
CA LEU A 282 -5.19 -14.27 -30.80
C LEU A 282 -5.17 -15.29 -29.66
N MET A 283 -5.51 -16.55 -29.93
CA MET A 283 -5.52 -17.61 -28.92
C MET A 283 -4.12 -17.92 -28.39
N GLU A 284 -3.09 -17.88 -29.23
CA GLU A 284 -1.70 -17.96 -28.79
C GLU A 284 -1.31 -16.78 -27.89
N LEU A 285 -1.69 -15.57 -28.28
CA LEU A 285 -1.39 -14.37 -27.52
C LEU A 285 -2.08 -14.36 -26.15
N LEU A 286 -3.35 -14.77 -26.10
CA LEU A 286 -4.09 -14.97 -24.85
C LEU A 286 -3.43 -16.04 -23.98
N ARG A 287 -3.08 -17.20 -24.55
CA ARG A 287 -2.35 -18.26 -23.82
C ARG A 287 -1.04 -17.75 -23.26
N ASN A 288 -0.27 -16.98 -24.03
CA ASN A 288 1.02 -16.44 -23.58
C ASN A 288 0.85 -15.42 -22.44
N LYS A 289 -0.10 -14.49 -22.52
CA LYS A 289 -0.40 -13.54 -21.44
C LYS A 289 -0.82 -14.27 -20.16
N VAL A 290 -1.67 -15.27 -20.32
CA VAL A 290 -2.16 -16.13 -19.25
C VAL A 290 -1.03 -16.97 -18.63
N VAL A 291 -0.12 -17.52 -19.44
CA VAL A 291 1.03 -18.32 -18.99
C VAL A 291 2.11 -17.45 -18.32
N GLN A 292 2.39 -16.26 -18.85
CA GLN A 292 3.29 -15.30 -18.19
C GLN A 292 2.77 -14.94 -16.79
N SER A 293 1.45 -14.86 -16.62
CA SER A 293 0.86 -14.63 -15.31
C SER A 293 0.99 -15.85 -14.37
N THR A 294 0.99 -17.10 -14.85
CA THR A 294 1.07 -18.31 -13.99
C THR A 294 2.47 -18.68 -13.53
N PHE A 295 3.49 -18.45 -14.35
CA PHE A 295 4.87 -18.78 -14.01
C PHE A 295 5.37 -18.08 -12.74
N ILE A 296 4.64 -17.06 -12.27
CA ILE A 296 4.97 -16.33 -11.06
C ILE A 296 4.60 -17.09 -9.78
N ASN A 297 3.62 -18.02 -9.69
CA ASN A 297 3.33 -18.75 -8.41
C ASN A 297 2.30 -19.91 -8.47
N GLY A 298 2.43 -20.90 -9.37
CA GLY A 298 1.94 -22.29 -9.16
C GLY A 298 0.42 -22.61 -9.02
N GLY A 299 -0.46 -21.67 -8.68
CA GLY A 299 -1.88 -21.92 -8.34
C GLY A 299 -2.88 -21.70 -9.47
N SER A 300 -2.54 -20.91 -10.49
CA SER A 300 -3.46 -20.46 -11.54
C SER A 300 -3.60 -21.44 -12.72
N ARG A 301 -2.84 -22.55 -12.70
CA ARG A 301 -2.81 -23.54 -13.79
C ARG A 301 -4.18 -24.19 -14.04
N SER A 302 -5.01 -24.38 -13.01
CA SER A 302 -6.32 -25.05 -13.09
C SER A 302 -7.38 -24.22 -13.82
N ILE A 303 -7.39 -22.89 -13.67
CA ILE A 303 -8.34 -22.00 -14.36
C ILE A 303 -8.00 -21.92 -15.84
N ILE A 304 -6.72 -22.02 -16.17
CA ILE A 304 -6.19 -21.87 -17.52
C ILE A 304 -6.31 -23.16 -18.31
N GLU A 305 -6.02 -24.29 -17.65
CA GLU A 305 -6.38 -25.60 -18.18
C GLU A 305 -7.91 -25.69 -18.34
N TYR A 306 -8.73 -25.15 -17.45
CA TYR A 306 -10.20 -25.10 -17.64
C TYR A 306 -10.66 -24.16 -18.78
N MET A 307 -10.00 -23.02 -18.97
CA MET A 307 -10.32 -22.05 -20.03
C MET A 307 -9.93 -22.53 -21.44
N PHE A 308 -8.90 -23.38 -21.56
CA PHE A 308 -8.31 -23.77 -22.85
C PHE A 308 -8.23 -25.29 -23.11
N ASP A 309 -8.66 -26.17 -22.20
CA ASP A 309 -8.77 -27.62 -22.43
C ASP A 309 -10.03 -27.95 -23.23
N GLU A 310 -9.87 -28.13 -24.55
CA GLU A 310 -10.93 -28.51 -25.49
C GLU A 310 -11.63 -29.83 -25.16
N THR A 311 -11.00 -30.70 -24.36
CA THR A 311 -11.52 -32.03 -23.98
C THR A 311 -12.31 -32.03 -22.66
N LYS A 312 -12.17 -30.95 -21.87
CA LYS A 312 -12.89 -30.73 -20.61
C LYS A 312 -13.77 -29.48 -20.66
N ILE A 313 -14.40 -29.19 -21.80
CA ILE A 313 -15.45 -28.17 -21.92
C ILE A 313 -16.84 -28.82 -21.69
N PRO A 314 -17.31 -29.09 -20.46
CA PRO A 314 -18.73 -29.21 -20.24
C PRO A 314 -19.30 -27.78 -20.23
N LYS A 315 -20.13 -27.45 -21.23
CA LYS A 315 -21.08 -26.32 -21.28
C LYS A 315 -20.96 -25.36 -20.07
N GLY A 316 -19.97 -24.47 -20.12
CA GLY A 316 -19.62 -23.58 -19.02
C GLY A 316 -19.92 -22.13 -19.40
N TYR A 317 -20.61 -21.44 -18.49
CA TYR A 317 -21.05 -20.05 -18.50
C TYR A 317 -20.12 -19.06 -19.23
N LEU A 318 -18.80 -19.21 -19.12
CA LEU A 318 -17.81 -18.31 -19.73
C LEU A 318 -17.63 -18.49 -21.25
N LYS A 319 -17.75 -19.71 -21.80
CA LYS A 319 -17.76 -19.92 -23.26
C LYS A 319 -19.01 -19.32 -23.88
N GLU A 320 -20.15 -19.46 -23.21
CA GLU A 320 -21.39 -18.81 -23.65
C GLU A 320 -21.28 -17.30 -23.55
N GLN A 321 -20.67 -16.73 -22.50
CA GLN A 321 -20.41 -15.29 -22.40
C GLN A 321 -19.42 -14.75 -23.45
N ILE A 322 -18.32 -15.46 -23.72
CA ILE A 322 -17.36 -15.10 -24.77
C ILE A 322 -18.03 -15.22 -26.15
N LEU A 323 -18.77 -16.29 -26.41
CA LEU A 323 -19.52 -16.46 -27.66
C LEU A 323 -20.69 -15.48 -27.80
N GLU A 324 -21.33 -15.07 -26.71
CA GLU A 324 -22.39 -14.06 -26.67
C GLU A 324 -21.82 -12.66 -26.93
N GLN A 325 -20.64 -12.33 -26.39
CA GLN A 325 -19.93 -11.09 -26.74
C GLN A 325 -19.36 -11.08 -28.15
N LEU A 326 -19.04 -12.25 -28.73
CA LEU A 326 -18.64 -12.37 -30.13
C LEU A 326 -19.84 -12.40 -31.10
N ARG A 327 -21.05 -12.70 -30.62
CA ARG A 327 -22.30 -12.71 -31.41
C ARG A 327 -23.03 -11.36 -31.42
N ASN A 328 -22.72 -10.47 -30.47
CA ASN A 328 -23.28 -9.11 -30.34
C ASN A 328 -22.25 -8.03 -30.74
#